data_AF-A0A0U2U4R5-F1
#
_entry.id   AF-A0A0U2U4R5-F1
#
_cell.length_a   1.000
_cell.length_b   1.000
_cell.length_c   1.000
_cell.angle_alpha   90.00
_cell.angle_beta   90.00
_cell.angle_gamma   90.00
#
_symmetry.space_group_name_H-M   'P 1'
#
loop_
_entity.id
_entity.type
_entity.pdbx_description
1 polymer ?
#
loop_
_entity_poly.entity_id
_entity_poly.type
_entity_poly.pdbx_seq_one_letter_code
_entity_poly.pdbx_strand_id
1 'polypeptide(L)'
;MPKYSLRAVAPCVLAALLAGCVTPPKNTAPAPEPVAPAASAPVAPPEPPPPPPATPAQQAQAQKMALSAVDMLEAGQEDQARAEIQRALAVDRDNKLANSLMRQITGDPVQMLGRESWSYTVRPNDTLSRISGRFMGDIYSFYILARYNDIKVPARVAGGQVLRIPGKAPPPGSLDPQPSPRGRNTPAPAPQPAAATPAPAPTPAAAPTPAPAPELSAGEKAMRNGESWERSNRLDRALDEYKRAASMDQPGAQAKVDVVRKKLIDRSTLAARTAFAKQDLAGSIKAWDNVLELDPGNEVAKLERQKAVSLKAKVDQLK
;
A
#
# COMPACT_ATOMS: atom_id res chain seq x y z
N MET A 1 65.61 -15.21 5.25
CA MET A 1 66.77 -15.27 6.17
C MET A 1 66.52 -14.31 7.34
N PRO A 2 66.98 -14.64 8.54
CA PRO A 2 66.17 -14.82 9.76
C PRO A 2 66.43 -13.71 10.79
N LYS A 3 65.81 -13.69 11.98
CA LYS A 3 66.41 -14.29 13.18
C LYS A 3 65.45 -14.24 14.38
N TYR A 4 65.20 -15.42 14.95
CA TYR A 4 64.90 -15.64 16.35
C TYR A 4 66.06 -15.13 17.23
N SER A 5 65.76 -14.68 18.45
CA SER A 5 66.73 -14.69 19.56
C SER A 5 66.09 -15.31 20.78
N LEU A 6 66.72 -16.40 21.22
CA LEU A 6 66.40 -17.31 22.31
C LEU A 6 67.51 -17.21 23.35
N ARG A 7 67.18 -17.04 24.64
CA ARG A 7 68.01 -17.43 25.82
C ARG A 7 67.02 -17.68 26.96
N ALA A 8 66.62 -18.92 27.30
CA ALA A 8 67.32 -19.89 28.18
C ALA A 8 67.92 -19.18 29.42
N VAL A 9 67.52 -19.50 30.66
CA VAL A 9 68.07 -20.62 31.46
C VAL A 9 67.07 -21.03 32.57
N ALA A 10 66.82 -22.34 32.69
CA ALA A 10 66.41 -23.06 33.91
C ALA A 10 67.65 -23.88 34.40
N PRO A 11 67.70 -24.60 35.55
CA PRO A 11 66.64 -25.02 36.49
C PRO A 11 67.08 -25.15 37.99
N CYS A 12 66.25 -25.86 38.78
CA CYS A 12 66.55 -26.66 39.99
C CYS A 12 66.66 -25.96 41.36
N VAL A 13 66.24 -26.50 42.52
CA VAL A 13 65.55 -27.73 43.03
C VAL A 13 65.32 -27.42 44.53
N LEU A 14 64.08 -27.49 45.06
CA LEU A 14 63.45 -28.55 45.87
C LEU A 14 63.95 -28.76 47.32
N ALA A 15 62.96 -28.98 48.20
CA ALA A 15 62.88 -29.85 49.41
C ALA A 15 62.52 -29.07 50.69
N ALA A 16 61.73 -29.55 51.65
CA ALA A 16 60.81 -30.68 51.85
C ALA A 16 60.28 -30.51 53.30
N LEU A 17 59.16 -31.16 53.69
CA LEU A 17 59.01 -31.87 54.98
C LEU A 17 57.66 -32.61 55.07
N LEU A 18 57.68 -33.74 55.80
CA LEU A 18 56.78 -34.89 55.80
C LEU A 18 56.05 -35.09 57.16
N ALA A 19 54.94 -35.85 57.13
CA ALA A 19 54.36 -36.78 58.15
C ALA A 19 53.89 -36.22 59.53
N GLY A 20 52.87 -36.73 60.25
CA GLY A 20 51.91 -37.85 60.13
C GLY A 20 51.00 -37.99 61.39
N CYS A 21 50.03 -38.92 61.35
CA CYS A 21 49.20 -39.53 62.44
C CYS A 21 48.09 -38.67 63.14
N VAL A 22 47.10 -39.21 63.88
CA VAL A 22 46.02 -40.21 63.69
C VAL A 22 45.03 -40.02 64.89
N THR A 23 43.70 -40.01 64.66
CA THR A 23 42.49 -40.24 65.54
C THR A 23 42.38 -39.68 66.99
N PRO A 24 41.22 -39.13 67.44
CA PRO A 24 40.05 -39.94 67.88
C PRO A 24 38.64 -39.31 67.62
N PRO A 25 37.52 -39.99 68.00
CA PRO A 25 36.17 -39.75 67.47
C PRO A 25 35.25 -38.89 68.35
N LYS A 26 34.22 -38.34 67.70
CA LYS A 26 32.81 -38.13 68.11
C LYS A 26 32.51 -38.06 69.62
N ASN A 27 32.12 -36.86 70.10
CA ASN A 27 31.02 -36.76 71.04
C ASN A 27 30.24 -35.43 70.89
N THR A 28 28.98 -35.58 70.50
CA THR A 28 27.77 -34.79 70.83
C THR A 28 27.80 -33.25 70.92
N ALA A 29 26.93 -32.66 70.10
CA ALA A 29 26.56 -31.25 69.96
C ALA A 29 26.13 -30.52 71.25
N PRO A 30 26.11 -29.18 71.20
CA PRO A 30 24.81 -28.50 71.20
C PRO A 30 24.66 -27.44 70.08
N ALA A 31 23.47 -27.43 69.47
CA ALA A 31 22.75 -26.38 68.72
C ALA A 31 23.49 -25.45 67.71
N PRO A 32 22.86 -25.13 66.55
CA PRO A 32 23.50 -24.33 65.50
C PRO A 32 23.55 -22.84 65.88
N GLU A 33 24.74 -22.24 65.83
CA GLU A 33 24.88 -20.78 65.74
C GLU A 33 24.58 -20.30 64.30
N PRO A 34 24.09 -19.06 64.10
CA PRO A 34 23.45 -18.65 62.87
C PRO A 34 24.45 -18.56 61.73
N VAL A 35 24.20 -19.29 60.63
CA VAL A 35 24.96 -19.14 59.40
C VAL A 35 24.74 -17.72 58.87
N ALA A 36 25.80 -16.92 58.85
CA ALA A 36 25.81 -15.62 58.19
C ALA A 36 25.32 -15.79 56.74
N PRO A 37 24.33 -15.02 56.28
CA PRO A 37 23.74 -15.22 54.97
C PRO A 37 24.77 -14.91 53.88
N ALA A 38 24.89 -15.86 52.95
CA ALA A 38 25.63 -15.68 51.71
C ALA A 38 25.19 -14.38 51.04
N ALA A 39 26.16 -13.54 50.69
CA ALA A 39 25.94 -12.29 49.99
C ALA A 39 25.21 -12.58 48.67
N SER A 40 23.93 -12.21 48.61
CA SER A 40 23.11 -12.23 47.41
C SER A 40 23.79 -11.41 46.31
N ALA A 41 23.92 -12.00 45.13
CA ALA A 41 24.29 -11.26 43.93
C ALA A 41 23.34 -10.06 43.75
N PRO A 42 23.83 -8.88 43.33
CA PRO A 42 22.97 -7.72 43.13
C PRO A 42 21.89 -8.04 42.10
N VAL A 43 20.64 -7.92 42.51
CA VAL A 43 19.46 -8.04 41.65
C VAL A 43 19.57 -6.97 40.57
N ALA A 44 19.53 -7.39 39.29
CA ALA A 44 19.50 -6.48 38.16
C ALA A 44 18.33 -5.49 38.32
N PRO A 45 18.49 -4.20 37.99
CA PRO A 45 17.39 -3.24 38.03
C PRO A 45 16.19 -3.76 37.21
N PRO A 46 14.95 -3.53 37.66
CA PRO A 46 13.77 -3.92 36.90
C PRO A 46 13.81 -3.27 35.51
N GLU A 47 13.55 -4.06 34.46
CA GLU A 47 13.45 -3.53 33.09
C GLU A 47 12.39 -2.41 33.03
N PRO A 48 12.68 -1.29 32.35
CA PRO A 48 11.71 -0.22 32.20
C PRO A 48 10.42 -0.75 31.54
N PRO A 49 9.25 -0.23 31.93
CA PRO A 49 7.98 -0.69 31.37
C PRO A 49 7.96 -0.50 29.85
N PRO A 50 7.29 -1.39 29.10
CA PRO A 50 7.19 -1.27 27.65
C PRO A 50 6.59 0.11 27.29
N PRO A 51 7.03 0.73 26.19
CA PRO A 51 6.50 2.01 25.76
C PRO A 51 4.98 1.91 25.56
N PRO A 52 4.22 2.96 25.90
CA PRO A 52 2.77 2.96 25.75
C PRO A 52 2.38 2.76 24.26
N PRO A 53 1.22 2.14 23.99
CA PRO A 53 0.72 1.97 22.63
C PRO A 53 0.50 3.34 21.96
N ALA A 54 0.60 3.38 20.63
CA ALA A 54 0.40 4.60 19.86
C ALA A 54 -1.00 5.20 20.10
N THR A 55 -1.06 6.52 20.31
CA THR A 55 -2.33 7.25 20.43
C THR A 55 -3.11 7.22 19.12
N PRO A 56 -4.45 7.44 19.11
CA PRO A 56 -5.24 7.47 17.88
C PRO A 56 -4.73 8.46 16.83
N ALA A 57 -4.18 9.61 17.25
CA ALA A 57 -3.58 10.58 16.34
C ALA A 57 -2.30 10.05 15.69
N GLN A 58 -1.45 9.37 16.45
CA GLN A 58 -0.23 8.72 15.94
C GLN A 58 -0.58 7.56 15.00
N GLN A 59 -1.58 6.76 15.32
CA GLN A 59 -2.07 5.68 14.46
C GLN A 59 -2.55 6.22 13.11
N ALA A 60 -3.36 7.28 13.11
CA ALA A 60 -3.83 7.93 11.88
C ALA A 60 -2.67 8.49 11.05
N GLN A 61 -1.67 9.09 11.71
CA GLN A 61 -0.47 9.60 11.06
C GLN A 61 0.36 8.47 10.42
N ALA A 62 0.59 7.37 11.14
CA ALA A 62 1.27 6.19 10.61
C ALA A 62 0.52 5.56 9.43
N GLN A 63 -0.82 5.50 9.51
CA GLN A 63 -1.64 5.01 8.40
C GLN A 63 -1.50 5.88 7.15
N LYS A 64 -1.45 7.21 7.30
CA LYS A 64 -1.22 8.13 6.18
C LYS A 64 0.17 7.93 5.55
N MET A 65 1.21 7.75 6.36
CA MET A 65 2.56 7.45 5.86
C MET A 65 2.58 6.11 5.09
N ALA A 66 1.92 5.08 5.63
CA ALA A 66 1.80 3.79 4.96
C ALA A 66 1.07 3.89 3.60
N LEU A 67 0.00 4.71 3.50
CA LEU A 67 -0.67 5.00 2.23
C LEU A 67 0.24 5.73 1.25
N SER A 68 1.02 6.71 1.69
CA SER A 68 1.99 7.38 0.83
C SER A 68 3.04 6.42 0.27
N ALA A 69 3.41 5.40 1.03
CA ALA A 69 4.33 4.36 0.56
C ALA A 69 3.69 3.46 -0.52
N VAL A 70 2.37 3.25 -0.49
CA VAL A 70 1.66 2.53 -1.57
C VAL A 70 1.83 3.27 -2.89
N ASP A 71 1.61 4.58 -2.91
CA ASP A 71 1.78 5.40 -4.11
C ASP A 71 3.22 5.33 -4.67
N MET A 72 4.21 5.35 -3.77
CA MET A 72 5.63 5.20 -4.13
C MET A 72 5.92 3.81 -4.73
N LEU A 73 5.37 2.74 -4.16
CA LEU A 73 5.53 1.38 -4.68
C LEU A 73 4.87 1.22 -6.05
N GLU A 74 3.68 1.81 -6.27
CA GLU A 74 3.03 1.82 -7.57
C GLU A 74 3.88 2.52 -8.63
N ALA A 75 4.56 3.61 -8.25
CA ALA A 75 5.49 4.35 -9.10
C ALA A 75 6.85 3.64 -9.31
N GLY A 76 7.12 2.53 -8.62
CA GLY A 76 8.39 1.80 -8.67
C GLY A 76 9.51 2.42 -7.82
N GLN A 77 9.17 3.32 -6.90
CA GLN A 77 10.10 3.98 -5.98
C GLN A 77 10.29 3.14 -4.70
N GLU A 78 10.81 1.92 -4.84
CA GLU A 78 10.94 0.95 -3.74
C GLU A 78 11.75 1.50 -2.55
N ASP A 79 12.91 2.13 -2.80
CA ASP A 79 13.76 2.65 -1.73
C ASP A 79 13.06 3.74 -0.90
N GLN A 80 12.35 4.65 -1.58
CA GLN A 80 11.59 5.72 -0.92
C GLN A 80 10.42 5.15 -0.13
N ALA A 81 9.69 4.20 -0.72
CA ALA A 81 8.60 3.51 -0.04
C ALA A 81 9.10 2.78 1.21
N ARG A 82 10.23 2.09 1.14
CA ARG A 82 10.83 1.39 2.28
C ARG A 82 11.15 2.36 3.43
N ALA A 83 11.72 3.51 3.12
CA ALA A 83 12.01 4.53 4.11
C ALA A 83 10.73 5.15 4.72
N GLU A 84 9.68 5.36 3.92
CA GLU A 84 8.38 5.85 4.39
C GLU A 84 7.68 4.82 5.29
N ILE A 85 7.72 3.53 4.93
CA ILE A 85 7.18 2.43 5.74
C ILE A 85 7.91 2.32 7.08
N GLN A 86 9.24 2.46 7.08
CA GLN A 86 10.03 2.47 8.32
C GLN A 86 9.64 3.64 9.23
N ARG A 87 9.39 4.83 8.67
CA ARG A 87 8.88 5.98 9.43
C ARG A 87 7.48 5.72 9.98
N ALA A 88 6.59 5.10 9.20
CA ALA A 88 5.27 4.70 9.67
C ALA A 88 5.36 3.74 10.87
N LEU A 89 6.21 2.71 10.78
CA LEU A 89 6.43 1.72 11.85
C LEU A 89 7.13 2.30 13.09
N ALA A 90 7.92 3.35 12.94
CA ALA A 90 8.51 4.06 14.07
C ALA A 90 7.46 4.83 14.89
N VAL A 91 6.39 5.30 14.24
CA VAL A 91 5.26 6.00 14.90
C VAL A 91 4.25 5.00 15.47
N ASP A 92 3.91 3.97 14.71
CA ASP A 92 2.99 2.90 15.11
C ASP A 92 3.54 1.55 14.65
N ARG A 93 4.16 0.82 15.58
CA ARG A 93 4.77 -0.49 15.31
C ARG A 93 3.74 -1.54 14.89
N ASP A 94 2.49 -1.38 15.31
CA ASP A 94 1.39 -2.32 15.05
C ASP A 94 0.59 -1.97 13.80
N ASN A 95 1.04 -0.98 13.02
CA ASN A 95 0.37 -0.59 11.79
C ASN A 95 0.35 -1.75 10.78
N LYS A 96 -0.83 -2.34 10.60
CA LYS A 96 -1.02 -3.55 9.78
C LYS A 96 -0.62 -3.35 8.32
N LEU A 97 -0.95 -2.20 7.73
CA LEU A 97 -0.64 -1.89 6.34
C LEU A 97 0.88 -1.77 6.16
N ALA A 98 1.55 -0.97 6.99
CA ALA A 98 2.99 -0.78 6.94
C ALA A 98 3.75 -2.11 7.12
N ASN A 99 3.33 -2.95 8.07
CA ASN A 99 3.88 -4.29 8.27
C ASN A 99 3.65 -5.22 7.06
N SER A 100 2.46 -5.16 6.44
CA SER A 100 2.19 -5.93 5.22
C SER A 100 3.10 -5.51 4.07
N LEU A 101 3.19 -4.20 3.79
CA LEU A 101 4.04 -3.66 2.72
C LEU A 101 5.51 -3.98 2.94
N MET A 102 6.02 -3.86 4.18
CA MET A 102 7.40 -4.21 4.51
C MET A 102 7.68 -5.69 4.20
N ARG A 103 6.78 -6.60 4.58
CA ARG A 103 6.93 -8.04 4.26
C ARG A 103 6.93 -8.29 2.75
N GLN A 104 6.14 -7.54 1.99
CA GLN A 104 6.11 -7.67 0.53
C GLN A 104 7.40 -7.16 -0.15
N ILE A 105 8.10 -6.20 0.46
CA ILE A 105 9.40 -5.72 -0.05
C ILE A 105 10.52 -6.71 0.29
N THR A 106 10.54 -7.24 1.51
CA THR A 106 11.68 -8.05 1.99
C THR A 106 11.54 -9.54 1.73
N GLY A 107 10.32 -10.07 1.65
CA GLY A 107 10.07 -11.50 1.47
C GLY A 107 10.34 -11.99 0.05
N ASP A 108 10.48 -13.30 -0.11
CA ASP A 108 10.52 -13.94 -1.43
C ASP A 108 9.08 -14.14 -1.96
N PRO A 109 8.74 -13.65 -3.17
CA PRO A 109 7.39 -13.76 -3.71
C PRO A 109 6.89 -15.20 -3.86
N VAL A 110 7.75 -16.14 -4.24
CA VAL A 110 7.37 -17.54 -4.49
C VAL A 110 7.19 -18.29 -3.17
N GLN A 111 7.99 -17.98 -2.15
CA GLN A 111 7.81 -18.55 -0.80
C GLN A 111 6.54 -18.03 -0.14
N MET A 112 6.20 -16.75 -0.33
CA MET A 112 5.01 -16.15 0.29
C MET A 112 3.70 -16.54 -0.41
N LEU A 113 3.70 -16.57 -1.75
CA LEU A 113 2.48 -16.79 -2.53
C LEU A 113 2.32 -18.23 -3.03
N GLY A 114 3.39 -19.02 -2.96
CA GLY A 114 3.44 -20.38 -3.46
C GLY A 114 3.91 -20.50 -4.91
N ARG A 115 4.27 -21.73 -5.27
CA ARG A 115 4.73 -22.09 -6.62
C ARG A 115 3.59 -22.33 -7.61
N GLU A 116 2.41 -22.68 -7.11
CA GLU A 116 1.21 -22.89 -7.93
C GLU A 116 0.72 -21.53 -8.44
N SER A 117 0.54 -21.42 -9.75
CA SER A 117 0.04 -20.21 -10.41
C SER A 117 -0.70 -20.56 -11.68
N TRP A 118 -1.61 -19.69 -12.10
CA TRP A 118 -2.33 -19.79 -13.36
C TRP A 118 -2.19 -18.50 -14.18
N SER A 119 -2.37 -18.58 -15.50
CA SER A 119 -2.20 -17.45 -16.40
C SER A 119 -3.46 -16.61 -16.50
N TYR A 120 -3.33 -15.30 -16.27
CA TYR A 120 -4.39 -14.31 -16.44
C TYR A 120 -3.98 -13.25 -17.45
N THR A 121 -4.79 -13.07 -18.49
CA THR A 121 -4.63 -11.94 -19.41
C THR A 121 -5.28 -10.70 -18.80
N VAL A 122 -4.47 -9.70 -18.50
CA VAL A 122 -4.89 -8.41 -17.96
C VAL A 122 -5.93 -7.80 -18.87
N ARG A 123 -7.10 -7.48 -18.34
CA ARG A 123 -8.17 -6.86 -19.11
C ARG A 123 -7.89 -5.36 -19.28
N PRO A 124 -8.45 -4.71 -20.31
CA PRO A 124 -8.51 -3.26 -20.34
C PRO A 124 -9.05 -2.73 -19.01
N ASN A 125 -8.34 -1.76 -18.42
CA ASN A 125 -8.65 -1.13 -17.12
C ASN A 125 -8.41 -2.00 -15.87
N ASP A 126 -7.77 -3.17 -15.98
CA ASP A 126 -7.23 -3.86 -14.81
C ASP A 126 -5.97 -3.16 -14.28
N THR A 127 -5.80 -3.21 -12.96
CA THR A 127 -4.57 -2.85 -12.26
C THR A 127 -4.12 -4.02 -11.40
N LEU A 128 -2.83 -4.08 -11.06
CA LEU A 128 -2.31 -5.13 -10.17
C LEU A 128 -3.04 -5.12 -8.81
N SER A 129 -3.40 -3.95 -8.29
CA SER A 129 -4.15 -3.80 -7.03
C SER A 129 -5.55 -4.39 -7.14
N ARG A 130 -6.25 -4.19 -8.26
CA ARG A 130 -7.57 -4.80 -8.50
C ARG A 130 -7.49 -6.30 -8.71
N ILE A 131 -6.49 -6.76 -9.46
CA ILE A 131 -6.22 -8.18 -9.70
C ILE A 131 -5.91 -8.89 -8.37
N SER A 132 -5.05 -8.30 -7.53
CA SER A 132 -4.71 -8.83 -6.21
C SER A 132 -5.91 -8.85 -5.28
N GLY A 133 -6.72 -7.78 -5.26
CA GLY A 133 -7.97 -7.78 -4.50
C GLY A 133 -8.94 -8.89 -4.94
N ARG A 134 -9.05 -9.13 -6.26
CA ARG A 134 -9.96 -10.14 -6.81
C ARG A 134 -9.51 -11.57 -6.53
N PHE A 135 -8.22 -11.86 -6.70
CA PHE A 135 -7.72 -13.24 -6.68
C PHE A 135 -6.99 -13.62 -5.39
N MET A 136 -6.48 -12.63 -4.65
CA MET A 136 -5.72 -12.82 -3.41
C MET A 136 -6.46 -12.26 -2.18
N GLY A 137 -7.58 -11.55 -2.38
CA GLY A 137 -8.39 -10.99 -1.30
C GLY A 137 -7.81 -9.73 -0.65
N ASP A 138 -6.68 -9.23 -1.14
CA ASP A 138 -6.02 -8.02 -0.62
C ASP A 138 -5.53 -7.13 -1.77
N ILE A 139 -6.07 -5.92 -1.84
CA ILE A 139 -5.68 -4.92 -2.84
C ILE A 139 -4.23 -4.45 -2.66
N TYR A 140 -3.69 -4.51 -1.44
CA TYR A 140 -2.33 -4.08 -1.15
C TYR A 140 -1.30 -5.15 -1.48
N SER A 141 -1.71 -6.36 -1.87
CA SER A 141 -0.81 -7.43 -2.34
C SER A 141 -0.32 -7.24 -3.78
N PHE A 142 -0.64 -6.09 -4.40
CA PHE A 142 -0.21 -5.76 -5.77
C PHE A 142 1.31 -5.76 -5.93
N TYR A 143 2.04 -5.34 -4.91
CA TYR A 143 3.49 -5.18 -5.01
C TYR A 143 4.19 -6.53 -5.00
N ILE A 144 3.79 -7.45 -4.11
CA ILE A 144 4.30 -8.82 -4.13
C ILE A 144 3.87 -9.57 -5.40
N LEU A 145 2.68 -9.30 -5.94
CA LEU A 145 2.25 -9.85 -7.23
C LEU A 145 3.10 -9.31 -8.39
N ALA A 146 3.47 -8.03 -8.36
CA ALA A 146 4.37 -7.43 -9.35
C ALA A 146 5.72 -8.14 -9.33
N ARG A 147 6.30 -8.33 -8.13
CA ARG A 147 7.56 -9.06 -7.94
C ARG A 147 7.46 -10.52 -8.37
N TYR A 148 6.34 -11.19 -8.12
CA TYR A 148 6.08 -12.55 -8.60
C TYR A 148 6.08 -12.68 -10.14
N ASN A 149 5.83 -11.57 -10.84
CA ASN A 149 5.78 -11.48 -12.29
C ASN A 149 6.97 -10.72 -12.89
N ASP A 150 8.01 -10.45 -12.10
CA ASP A 150 9.21 -9.69 -12.51
C ASP A 150 8.90 -8.26 -13.01
N ILE A 151 7.84 -7.64 -12.48
CA ILE A 151 7.40 -6.28 -12.84
C ILE A 151 8.00 -5.27 -11.88
N LYS A 152 8.92 -4.44 -12.38
CA LYS A 152 9.60 -3.38 -11.59
C LYS A 152 8.70 -2.20 -11.22
N VAL A 153 7.80 -1.81 -12.13
CA VAL A 153 6.93 -0.64 -11.95
C VAL A 153 5.47 -1.11 -12.06
N PRO A 154 4.78 -1.35 -10.93
CA PRO A 154 3.43 -1.88 -10.93
C PRO A 154 2.42 -1.04 -11.73
N ALA A 155 2.56 0.29 -11.72
CA ALA A 155 1.67 1.18 -12.48
C ALA A 155 1.78 1.04 -14.01
N ARG A 156 2.79 0.32 -14.53
CA ARG A 156 3.01 0.15 -15.98
C ARG A 156 2.34 -1.09 -16.58
N VAL A 157 1.63 -1.88 -15.78
CA VAL A 157 0.91 -3.06 -16.29
C VAL A 157 -0.16 -2.63 -17.28
N ALA A 158 -0.13 -3.23 -18.47
CA ALA A 158 -1.04 -2.89 -19.58
C ALA A 158 -2.06 -4.01 -19.85
N GLY A 159 -3.23 -3.62 -20.36
CA GLY A 159 -4.20 -4.57 -20.87
C GLY A 159 -3.60 -5.44 -21.98
N GLY A 160 -3.93 -6.73 -21.99
CA GLY A 160 -3.37 -7.74 -22.89
C GLY A 160 -2.10 -8.41 -22.36
N GLN A 161 -1.46 -7.87 -21.32
CA GLN A 161 -0.32 -8.52 -20.68
C GLN A 161 -0.76 -9.82 -19.99
N VAL A 162 0.02 -10.89 -20.11
CA VAL A 162 -0.24 -12.15 -19.40
C VAL A 162 0.52 -12.14 -18.08
N LEU A 163 -0.19 -12.34 -16.98
CA LEU A 163 0.34 -12.44 -15.62
C LEU A 163 0.17 -13.84 -15.07
N ARG A 164 1.13 -14.26 -14.25
CA ARG A 164 1.04 -15.42 -13.37
C ARG A 164 0.36 -14.98 -12.07
N ILE A 165 -0.83 -15.50 -11.84
CA ILE A 165 -1.60 -15.26 -10.63
C ILE A 165 -1.41 -16.46 -9.69
N PRO A 166 -0.91 -16.27 -8.46
CA PRO A 166 -0.70 -17.35 -7.51
C PRO A 166 -2.00 -18.06 -7.12
N GLY A 167 -1.87 -19.35 -6.78
CA GLY A 167 -2.97 -20.21 -6.34
C GLY A 167 -3.65 -20.95 -7.49
N LYS A 168 -4.86 -21.45 -7.22
CA LYS A 168 -5.65 -22.25 -8.16
C LYS A 168 -6.49 -21.37 -9.07
N ALA A 169 -6.59 -21.77 -10.34
CA ALA A 169 -7.46 -21.09 -11.29
C ALA A 169 -8.92 -21.15 -10.81
N PRO A 170 -9.65 -20.03 -10.83
CA PRO A 170 -11.06 -20.04 -10.48
C PRO A 170 -11.87 -20.82 -11.55
N PRO A 171 -13.03 -21.39 -11.20
CA PRO A 171 -13.81 -22.22 -12.13
C PRO A 171 -14.12 -21.48 -13.44
N PRO A 172 -14.08 -22.17 -14.60
CA PRO A 172 -14.45 -21.58 -15.88
C PRO A 172 -15.84 -20.91 -15.78
N GLY A 173 -15.94 -19.62 -16.12
CA GLY A 173 -17.18 -18.84 -16.05
C GLY A 173 -17.35 -17.92 -14.82
N SER A 174 -16.47 -18.01 -13.81
CA SER A 174 -16.43 -17.08 -12.66
C SER A 174 -15.61 -15.80 -12.93
N LEU A 175 -14.85 -15.79 -14.02
CA LEU A 175 -14.24 -14.60 -14.58
C LEU A 175 -15.33 -13.92 -15.42
N ASP A 176 -15.75 -12.69 -15.06
CA ASP A 176 -16.87 -11.99 -15.71
C ASP A 176 -16.79 -12.15 -17.24
N PRO A 177 -17.88 -12.50 -17.94
CA PRO A 177 -17.86 -12.71 -19.38
C PRO A 177 -17.29 -11.49 -20.09
N GLN A 178 -16.16 -11.68 -20.76
CA GLN A 178 -15.62 -10.68 -21.66
C GLN A 178 -16.57 -10.63 -22.87
N PRO A 179 -16.94 -9.45 -23.40
CA PRO A 179 -17.58 -9.38 -24.70
C PRO A 179 -16.61 -10.01 -25.71
N SER A 180 -16.96 -11.18 -26.23
CA SER A 180 -16.18 -11.85 -27.26
C SER A 180 -16.14 -10.94 -28.48
N PRO A 181 -14.96 -10.62 -29.06
CA PRO A 181 -14.94 -10.18 -30.44
C PRO A 181 -15.54 -11.32 -31.27
N ARG A 182 -16.73 -11.07 -31.84
CA ARG A 182 -17.35 -11.99 -32.79
C ARG A 182 -16.34 -12.26 -33.91
N GLY A 183 -15.98 -13.52 -34.06
CA GLY A 183 -15.54 -14.16 -35.29
C GLY A 183 -14.39 -13.50 -36.04
N ARG A 184 -13.20 -14.09 -35.91
CA ARG A 184 -12.44 -14.53 -37.07
C ARG A 184 -11.60 -15.73 -36.68
N ASN A 185 -12.06 -16.92 -37.06
CA ASN A 185 -11.20 -18.08 -37.22
C ASN A 185 -10.09 -17.66 -38.19
N THR A 186 -8.90 -17.43 -37.65
CA THR A 186 -7.67 -17.42 -38.45
C THR A 186 -6.85 -18.60 -37.94
N PRO A 187 -6.59 -19.62 -38.77
CA PRO A 187 -5.67 -20.68 -38.42
C PRO A 187 -4.28 -20.11 -38.12
N ALA A 188 -3.59 -20.73 -37.16
CA ALA A 188 -2.22 -20.42 -36.78
C ALA A 188 -1.29 -20.40 -38.02
N PRO A 189 -0.34 -19.44 -38.14
CA PRO A 189 0.61 -19.45 -39.24
C PRO A 189 1.62 -20.59 -39.06
N ALA A 190 1.60 -21.56 -39.97
CA ALA A 190 2.72 -22.46 -40.23
C ALA A 190 3.78 -21.72 -41.09
N PRO A 191 5.07 -22.07 -40.97
CA PRO A 191 6.17 -21.32 -41.60
C PRO A 191 6.16 -21.53 -43.13
N GLN A 192 6.14 -20.43 -43.89
CA GLN A 192 6.21 -20.48 -45.36
C GLN A 192 7.67 -20.50 -45.85
N PRO A 193 8.05 -21.41 -46.77
CA PRO A 193 9.33 -21.39 -47.47
C PRO A 193 9.38 -20.32 -48.57
N ALA A 194 10.60 -19.91 -48.90
CA ALA A 194 10.93 -18.84 -49.83
C ALA A 194 10.68 -19.13 -51.32
N ALA A 195 10.45 -18.03 -52.04
CA ALA A 195 10.79 -17.72 -53.43
C ALA A 195 10.02 -18.40 -54.58
N ALA A 196 9.29 -17.59 -55.36
CA ALA A 196 9.66 -17.25 -56.74
C ALA A 196 8.76 -16.11 -57.29
N THR A 197 9.38 -15.14 -57.96
CA THR A 197 8.73 -14.09 -58.79
C THR A 197 8.50 -14.63 -60.21
N PRO A 198 7.54 -14.11 -61.01
CA PRO A 198 7.84 -13.00 -61.96
C PRO A 198 6.67 -12.01 -62.22
N ALA A 199 6.92 -10.69 -62.26
CA ALA A 199 6.95 -9.79 -63.45
C ALA A 199 5.59 -9.06 -63.73
N PRO A 200 5.55 -7.88 -64.40
CA PRO A 200 4.98 -6.66 -63.79
C PRO A 200 3.80 -5.98 -64.53
N ALA A 201 3.29 -4.91 -63.88
CA ALA A 201 2.38 -3.82 -64.32
C ALA A 201 0.88 -3.98 -64.02
N PRO A 202 0.09 -2.90 -63.81
CA PRO A 202 0.41 -1.46 -63.90
C PRO A 202 0.25 -0.71 -62.57
N THR A 203 0.73 0.53 -62.52
CA THR A 203 0.57 1.49 -61.42
C THR A 203 -0.91 1.85 -61.20
N PRO A 204 -1.46 1.69 -59.98
CA PRO A 204 -2.64 2.42 -59.54
C PRO A 204 -2.23 3.56 -58.60
N ALA A 205 -2.99 4.64 -58.70
CA ALA A 205 -2.87 5.90 -58.00
C ALA A 205 -2.48 5.80 -56.52
N ALA A 206 -1.76 6.83 -56.07
CA ALA A 206 -1.42 7.08 -54.67
C ALA A 206 -2.59 6.75 -53.73
N ALA A 207 -2.42 5.70 -52.94
CA ALA A 207 -3.29 5.42 -51.81
C ALA A 207 -3.21 6.60 -50.82
N PRO A 208 -4.33 7.01 -50.20
CA PRO A 208 -4.26 7.95 -49.09
C PRO A 208 -3.39 7.35 -47.99
N THR A 209 -2.53 8.19 -47.41
CA THR A 209 -1.71 7.89 -46.23
C THR A 209 -2.54 7.13 -45.18
N PRO A 210 -2.05 6.04 -44.56
CA PRO A 210 -2.75 5.38 -43.48
C PRO A 210 -3.05 6.39 -42.38
N ALA A 211 -4.32 6.49 -41.95
CA ALA A 211 -4.69 7.31 -40.81
C ALA A 211 -3.84 6.92 -39.59
N PRO A 212 -3.34 7.88 -38.79
CA PRO A 212 -2.64 7.57 -37.56
C PRO A 212 -3.54 6.75 -36.63
N ALA A 213 -2.93 5.85 -35.84
CA ALA A 213 -3.62 5.03 -34.84
C ALA A 213 -4.59 5.89 -33.99
N PRO A 214 -5.75 5.37 -33.56
CA PRO A 214 -6.78 6.20 -32.94
C PRO A 214 -6.24 6.76 -31.63
N GLU A 215 -5.89 8.05 -31.63
CA GLU A 215 -5.67 8.78 -30.40
C GLU A 215 -6.99 8.80 -29.62
N LEU A 216 -6.92 8.51 -28.32
CA LEU A 216 -8.09 8.61 -27.43
C LEU A 216 -8.80 9.96 -27.66
N SER A 217 -10.12 9.90 -27.83
CA SER A 217 -10.95 11.09 -27.99
C SER A 217 -10.80 12.02 -26.78
N ALA A 218 -11.09 13.31 -26.97
CA ALA A 218 -11.02 14.28 -25.88
C ALA A 218 -11.91 13.88 -24.68
N GLY A 219 -13.07 13.27 -24.94
CA GLY A 219 -13.93 12.74 -23.90
C GLY A 219 -13.32 11.54 -23.15
N GLU A 220 -12.70 10.59 -23.86
CA GLU A 220 -12.01 9.45 -23.20
C GLU A 220 -10.81 9.90 -22.37
N LYS A 221 -10.05 10.90 -22.86
CA LYS A 221 -8.97 11.54 -22.11
C LYS A 221 -9.51 12.19 -20.83
N ALA A 222 -10.62 12.94 -20.92
CA ALA A 222 -11.28 13.55 -19.76
C ALA A 222 -11.79 12.50 -18.75
N MET A 223 -12.42 11.41 -19.21
CA MET A 223 -12.82 10.30 -18.33
C MET A 223 -11.63 9.71 -17.57
N ARG A 224 -10.52 9.44 -18.27
CA ARG A 224 -9.32 8.87 -17.66
C ARG A 224 -8.67 9.81 -16.65
N ASN A 225 -8.65 11.11 -16.95
CA ASN A 225 -8.18 12.14 -16.03
C ASN A 225 -9.08 12.21 -14.78
N GLY A 226 -10.40 12.18 -14.96
CA GLY A 226 -11.38 12.15 -13.86
C GLY A 226 -11.16 10.96 -12.94
N GLU A 227 -10.95 9.77 -13.49
CA GLU A 227 -10.61 8.58 -12.70
C GLU A 227 -9.29 8.71 -11.95
N SER A 228 -8.27 9.32 -12.57
CA SER A 228 -6.98 9.57 -11.92
C SER A 228 -7.13 10.49 -10.71
N TRP A 229 -7.90 11.57 -10.85
CA TRP A 229 -8.20 12.48 -9.74
C TRP A 229 -9.05 11.82 -8.66
N GLU A 230 -10.02 10.97 -9.04
CA GLU A 230 -10.84 10.22 -8.10
C GLU A 230 -10.00 9.24 -7.27
N ARG A 231 -9.08 8.50 -7.90
CA ARG A 231 -8.11 7.62 -7.20
C ARG A 231 -7.22 8.40 -6.24
N SER A 232 -6.85 9.63 -6.60
CA SER A 232 -6.07 10.53 -5.75
C SER A 232 -6.90 11.23 -4.65
N ASN A 233 -8.18 10.86 -4.50
CA ASN A 233 -9.15 11.51 -3.59
C ASN A 233 -9.30 13.03 -3.82
N ARG A 234 -8.97 13.50 -5.03
CA ARG A 234 -9.14 14.88 -5.49
C ARG A 234 -10.50 15.02 -6.17
N LEU A 235 -11.55 14.82 -5.39
CA LEU A 235 -12.92 14.71 -5.89
C LEU A 235 -13.39 15.96 -6.66
N ASP A 236 -12.95 17.17 -6.28
CA ASP A 236 -13.29 18.41 -7.01
C ASP A 236 -12.77 18.38 -8.45
N ARG A 237 -11.49 18.01 -8.62
CA ARG A 237 -10.86 17.87 -9.93
C ARG A 237 -11.44 16.72 -10.74
N ALA A 238 -11.78 15.63 -10.07
CA ALA A 238 -12.45 14.50 -10.70
C ALA A 238 -13.83 14.90 -11.25
N LEU A 239 -14.60 15.66 -10.47
CA LEU A 239 -15.90 16.16 -10.88
C LEU A 239 -15.80 17.05 -12.12
N ASP A 240 -14.81 17.94 -12.19
CA ASP A 240 -14.58 18.82 -13.35
C ASP A 240 -14.26 18.03 -14.62
N GLU A 241 -13.37 17.04 -14.53
CA GLU A 241 -13.00 16.19 -15.68
C GLU A 241 -14.16 15.30 -16.13
N TYR A 242 -14.96 14.74 -15.21
CA TYR A 242 -16.14 13.97 -15.56
C TYR A 242 -17.25 14.86 -16.17
N LYS A 243 -17.42 16.10 -15.70
CA LYS A 243 -18.32 17.08 -16.35
C LYS A 243 -17.85 17.43 -17.76
N ARG A 244 -16.54 17.60 -17.95
CA ARG A 244 -15.94 17.82 -19.28
C ARG A 244 -16.21 16.64 -20.20
N ALA A 245 -16.01 15.41 -19.71
CA ALA A 245 -16.37 14.21 -20.47
C ALA A 245 -17.87 14.15 -20.80
N ALA A 246 -18.74 14.45 -19.84
CA ALA A 246 -20.19 14.48 -20.05
C ALA A 246 -20.60 15.52 -21.10
N SER A 247 -19.95 16.69 -21.13
CA SER A 247 -20.18 17.73 -22.16
C SER A 247 -19.73 17.31 -23.57
N MET A 248 -18.98 16.21 -23.68
CA MET A 248 -18.52 15.60 -24.93
C MET A 248 -19.27 14.29 -25.21
N ASP A 249 -20.43 14.08 -24.56
CA ASP A 249 -21.29 12.91 -24.69
C ASP A 249 -20.57 11.57 -24.42
N GLN A 250 -19.54 11.57 -23.55
CA GLN A 250 -18.82 10.34 -23.24
C GLN A 250 -19.71 9.35 -22.46
N PRO A 251 -19.89 8.11 -22.94
CA PRO A 251 -20.56 7.06 -22.20
C PRO A 251 -20.12 6.92 -20.74
N GLY A 252 -21.09 6.94 -19.83
CA GLY A 252 -20.86 6.73 -18.39
C GLY A 252 -20.30 7.95 -17.64
N ALA A 253 -19.95 9.05 -18.33
CA ALA A 253 -19.44 10.26 -17.68
C ALA A 253 -20.46 10.88 -16.72
N GLN A 254 -21.74 10.95 -17.12
CA GLN A 254 -22.79 11.50 -16.27
C GLN A 254 -22.97 10.69 -14.97
N ALA A 255 -22.95 9.36 -15.06
CA ALA A 255 -23.02 8.50 -13.87
C ALA A 255 -21.83 8.74 -12.92
N LYS A 256 -20.63 8.97 -13.47
CA LYS A 256 -19.45 9.35 -12.69
C LYS A 256 -19.60 10.72 -12.03
N VAL A 257 -20.14 11.71 -12.75
CA VAL A 257 -20.48 13.04 -12.20
C VAL A 257 -21.39 12.88 -10.97
N ASP A 258 -22.44 12.08 -11.08
CA ASP A 258 -23.41 11.90 -9.99
C ASP A 258 -22.80 11.20 -8.78
N VAL A 259 -21.98 10.16 -8.99
CA VAL A 259 -21.25 9.46 -7.93
C VAL A 259 -20.28 10.39 -7.20
N VAL A 260 -19.46 11.14 -7.92
CA VAL A 260 -18.47 12.04 -7.30
C VAL A 260 -19.16 13.22 -6.62
N ARG A 261 -20.21 13.78 -7.22
CA ARG A 261 -21.03 14.83 -6.59
C ARG A 261 -21.57 14.36 -5.24
N LYS A 262 -22.12 13.13 -5.17
CA LYS A 262 -22.63 12.55 -3.92
C LYS A 262 -21.53 12.43 -2.86
N LYS A 263 -20.34 11.93 -3.21
CA LYS A 263 -19.21 11.84 -2.27
C LYS A 263 -18.78 13.21 -1.73
N LEU A 264 -18.77 14.25 -2.56
CA LEU A 264 -18.46 15.62 -2.15
C LEU A 264 -19.54 16.19 -1.21
N ILE A 265 -20.82 15.92 -1.50
CA ILE A 265 -21.94 16.30 -0.62
C ILE A 265 -21.79 15.62 0.76
N ASP A 266 -21.50 14.32 0.81
CA ASP A 266 -21.33 13.57 2.05
C ASP A 266 -20.14 14.13 2.87
N ARG A 267 -19.02 14.42 2.21
CA ARG A 267 -17.82 14.99 2.84
C ARG A 267 -18.09 16.38 3.41
N SER A 268 -18.74 17.26 2.64
CA SER A 268 -19.08 18.61 3.07
C SER A 268 -20.11 18.61 4.20
N THR A 269 -21.09 17.70 4.14
CA THR A 269 -22.08 17.50 5.21
C THR A 269 -21.41 17.09 6.53
N LEU A 270 -20.48 16.13 6.48
CA LEU A 270 -19.72 15.72 7.67
C LEU A 270 -18.86 16.86 8.23
N ALA A 271 -18.20 17.61 7.35
CA ALA A 271 -17.41 18.78 7.74
C ALA A 271 -18.29 19.85 8.42
N ALA A 272 -19.47 20.13 7.87
CA ALA A 272 -20.40 21.12 8.39
C ALA A 272 -20.90 20.77 9.80
N ARG A 273 -21.26 19.50 10.02
CA ARG A 273 -21.69 18.98 11.33
C ARG A 273 -20.56 19.00 12.35
N THR A 274 -19.35 18.61 11.93
CA THR A 274 -18.17 18.61 12.79
C THR A 274 -17.78 20.02 13.22
N ALA A 275 -17.80 20.99 12.30
CA ALA A 275 -17.53 22.39 12.60
C ALA A 275 -18.59 22.95 13.56
N PHE A 276 -19.88 22.65 13.32
CA PHE A 276 -20.97 23.06 14.21
C PHE A 276 -20.78 22.51 15.64
N ALA A 277 -20.44 21.22 15.77
CA ALA A 277 -20.18 20.58 17.06
C ALA A 277 -18.99 21.21 17.81
N LYS A 278 -18.02 21.79 17.10
CA LYS A 278 -16.89 22.53 17.65
C LYS A 278 -17.20 24.01 17.91
N GLN A 279 -18.45 24.44 17.74
CA GLN A 279 -18.88 25.84 17.78
C GLN A 279 -18.20 26.73 16.72
N ASP A 280 -17.57 26.13 15.70
CA ASP A 280 -17.05 26.84 14.53
C ASP A 280 -18.20 27.07 13.53
N LEU A 281 -18.99 28.12 13.82
CA LEU A 281 -20.16 28.47 13.03
C LEU A 281 -19.78 28.95 11.63
N ALA A 282 -18.63 29.63 11.47
CA ALA A 282 -18.15 30.09 10.17
C ALA A 282 -17.74 28.90 9.28
N GLY A 283 -17.01 27.92 9.84
CA GLY A 283 -16.67 26.69 9.14
C GLY A 283 -17.90 25.85 8.79
N SER A 284 -18.90 25.79 9.68
CA SER A 284 -20.16 25.10 9.42
C SER A 284 -20.94 25.71 8.27
N ILE A 285 -21.10 27.04 8.26
CA ILE A 285 -21.78 27.77 7.17
C ILE A 285 -21.09 27.51 5.84
N LYS A 286 -19.77 27.65 5.78
CA LYS A 286 -18.99 27.41 4.55
C LYS A 286 -19.15 25.98 4.03
N ALA A 287 -19.16 25.00 4.92
CA ALA A 287 -19.32 23.61 4.50
C ALA A 287 -20.75 23.30 4.02
N TRP A 288 -21.78 23.95 4.58
CA TRP A 288 -23.14 23.87 4.04
C TRP A 288 -23.30 24.63 2.71
N ASP A 289 -22.61 25.76 2.52
CA ASP A 289 -22.55 26.45 1.22
C ASP A 289 -22.02 25.52 0.14
N ASN A 290 -20.93 24.79 0.39
CA ASN A 290 -20.39 23.81 -0.55
C ASN A 290 -21.39 22.70 -0.90
N VAL A 291 -22.26 22.28 0.05
CA VAL A 291 -23.33 21.30 -0.26
C VAL A 291 -24.35 21.91 -1.21
N LEU A 292 -24.74 23.17 -0.99
CA LEU A 292 -25.72 23.88 -1.82
C LEU A 292 -25.20 24.24 -3.21
N GLU A 293 -23.89 24.44 -3.36
CA GLU A 293 -23.25 24.58 -4.68
C GLU A 293 -23.34 23.29 -5.51
N LEU A 294 -23.30 22.13 -4.85
CA LEU A 294 -23.37 20.81 -5.49
C LEU A 294 -24.81 20.35 -5.70
N ASP A 295 -25.70 20.67 -4.77
CA ASP A 295 -27.12 20.34 -4.77
C ASP A 295 -27.95 21.52 -4.21
N PRO A 296 -28.36 22.47 -5.07
CA PRO A 296 -29.19 23.61 -4.65
C PRO A 296 -30.57 23.20 -4.11
N GLY A 297 -31.01 21.96 -4.38
CA GLY A 297 -32.26 21.38 -3.88
C GLY A 297 -32.17 20.78 -2.49
N ASN A 298 -31.00 20.84 -1.84
CA ASN A 298 -30.79 20.18 -0.55
C ASN A 298 -31.45 20.94 0.61
N GLU A 299 -32.68 20.57 0.95
CA GLU A 299 -33.46 21.21 2.02
C GLU A 299 -32.78 21.13 3.39
N VAL A 300 -32.08 20.02 3.68
CA VAL A 300 -31.34 19.86 4.93
C VAL A 300 -30.20 20.87 5.01
N ALA A 301 -29.41 21.03 3.95
CA ALA A 301 -28.32 21.99 3.92
C ALA A 301 -28.82 23.44 4.05
N LYS A 302 -29.94 23.80 3.40
CA LYS A 302 -30.56 25.14 3.55
C LYS A 302 -30.91 25.44 5.01
N LEU A 303 -31.61 24.51 5.65
CA LEU A 303 -32.10 24.66 7.02
C LEU A 303 -30.94 24.70 8.03
N GLU A 304 -29.98 23.78 7.93
CA GLU A 304 -28.83 23.73 8.84
C GLU A 304 -27.88 24.92 8.66
N ARG A 305 -27.69 25.40 7.42
CA ARG A 305 -26.98 26.66 7.16
C ARG A 305 -27.66 27.84 7.83
N GLN A 306 -28.98 27.97 7.68
CA GLN A 306 -29.74 29.08 8.27
C GLN A 306 -29.64 29.09 9.80
N LYS A 307 -29.71 27.91 10.43
CA LYS A 307 -29.46 27.76 11.88
C LYS A 307 -28.07 28.26 12.26
N ALA A 308 -27.02 27.85 11.54
CA ALA A 308 -25.65 28.27 11.83
C ALA A 308 -25.44 29.79 11.67
N VAL A 309 -26.01 30.39 10.61
CA VAL A 309 -26.01 31.86 10.40
C VAL A 309 -26.70 32.58 11.55
N SER A 310 -27.89 32.10 11.95
CA SER A 310 -28.69 32.74 13.00
C SER A 310 -28.00 32.66 14.36
N LEU A 311 -27.37 31.53 14.68
CA LEU A 311 -26.61 31.36 15.91
C LEU A 311 -25.35 32.24 15.91
N LYS A 312 -24.66 32.35 14.76
CA LYS A 312 -23.48 33.20 14.64
C LYS A 312 -23.81 34.67 14.90
N ALA A 313 -24.89 35.17 14.30
CA ALA A 313 -25.34 36.54 14.52
C ALA A 313 -25.62 36.82 16.01
N LYS A 314 -26.26 35.88 16.72
CA LYS A 314 -26.49 35.99 18.18
C LYS A 314 -25.20 36.02 18.97
N VAL A 315 -24.24 35.15 18.65
CA VAL A 315 -22.93 35.13 19.32
C VAL A 315 -22.17 36.43 19.10
N ASP A 316 -22.24 37.00 17.90
CA ASP A 316 -21.57 38.26 17.57
C ASP A 316 -22.22 39.47 18.26
N GLN A 317 -23.52 39.41 18.60
CA GLN A 317 -24.22 40.44 19.38
C GLN A 317 -23.90 40.41 20.89
N LEU A 318 -23.36 39.29 21.39
CA LEU A 318 -23.02 39.10 22.81
C LEU A 318 -21.55 39.41 23.12
N LYS A 319 -20.76 39.80 22.11
CA LYS A 319 -19.37 40.23 22.22
C LYS A 319 -19.28 41.75 22.18
#